data_AF-A0A2T3HJB1-F1
#
_entry.id   AF-A0A2T3HJB1-F1
#
_cell.length_a   1.000
_cell.length_b   1.000
_cell.length_c   1.000
_cell.angle_alpha   90.00
_cell.angle_beta   90.00
_cell.angle_gamma   90.00
#
_symmetry.space_group_name_H-M   'P 1'
#
loop_
_entity.id
_entity.type
_entity.pdbx_description
1 polymer ?
#
loop_
_entity_poly.entity_id
_entity_poly.type
_entity_poly.pdbx_seq_one_letter_code
_entity_poly.pdbx_strand_id
1 'polypeptide(L)'
;MQFSFSTYRLLTSLRQLFGGHCRISHVHDTIVVSLPGRKLSFKVGADSSCLVSCGRLRFDMELETGLEPAHTCMKLLVRHKLIDPEPPALIFAY
;
A
#
# COMPACT_ATOMS: atom_id res chain seq x y z
N MET A 1 10.82 -16.22 10.96
CA MET A 1 9.76 -15.32 10.47
C MET A 1 9.72 -15.48 8.96
N GLN A 2 8.63 -16.03 8.42
CA GLN A 2 8.52 -16.38 7.00
C GLN A 2 8.02 -15.14 6.25
N PHE A 3 8.88 -14.55 5.43
CA PHE A 3 8.55 -13.36 4.63
C PHE A 3 7.76 -13.81 3.40
N SER A 4 6.49 -13.41 3.27
CA SER A 4 5.74 -13.65 2.04
C SER A 4 6.23 -12.69 0.94
N PHE A 5 6.53 -13.24 -0.24
CA PHE A 5 6.97 -12.47 -1.41
C PHE A 5 5.97 -11.35 -1.77
N SER A 6 4.68 -11.60 -1.59
CA SER A 6 3.61 -10.62 -1.81
C SER A 6 3.67 -9.44 -0.83
N THR A 7 4.05 -9.70 0.44
CA THR A 7 4.23 -8.65 1.44
C THR A 7 5.44 -7.78 1.12
N TYR A 8 6.55 -8.39 0.69
CA TYR A 8 7.74 -7.65 0.29
C TYR A 8 7.50 -6.77 -0.94
N ARG A 9 6.82 -7.29 -1.97
CA ARG A 9 6.44 -6.51 -3.15
C ARG A 9 5.57 -5.32 -2.77
N LEU A 10 4.51 -5.54 -1.98
CA LEU A 10 3.63 -4.48 -1.53
C LEU A 10 4.40 -3.41 -0.73
N LEU A 11 5.28 -3.83 0.20
CA LEU A 11 6.09 -2.91 0.99
C LEU A 11 7.00 -2.02 0.10
N THR A 12 7.64 -2.63 -0.89
CA THR A 12 8.56 -1.93 -1.81
C THR A 12 7.78 -0.96 -2.71
N SER A 13 6.65 -1.40 -3.25
CA SER A 13 5.73 -0.58 -4.04
C SER A 13 5.17 0.61 -3.24
N LEU A 14 4.78 0.41 -1.98
CA LEU A 14 4.31 1.48 -1.11
C LEU A 14 5.42 2.49 -0.80
N ARG A 15 6.66 2.02 -0.56
CA ARG A 15 7.83 2.90 -0.37
C ARG A 15 8.11 3.77 -1.59
N GLN A 16 8.01 3.19 -2.78
CA GLN A 16 8.20 3.94 -4.03
C GLN A 16 7.09 4.97 -4.26
N LEU A 17 5.83 4.60 -4.03
CA LEU A 17 4.68 5.48 -4.23
C LEU A 17 4.64 6.67 -3.26
N PHE A 18 4.88 6.40 -1.98
CA PHE A 18 4.68 7.39 -0.94
C PHE A 18 5.94 8.20 -0.63
N GLY A 19 7.10 7.77 -1.14
CA GLY A 19 8.39 8.43 -0.95
C GLY A 19 8.74 8.65 0.53
N GLY A 20 9.68 9.57 0.78
CA GLY A 20 10.12 9.93 2.14
C GLY A 20 9.06 10.68 2.99
N HIS A 21 7.87 10.93 2.45
CA HIS A 21 6.81 11.67 3.11
C HIS A 21 5.94 10.80 4.04
N CYS A 22 6.15 9.48 4.05
CA CYS A 22 5.32 8.56 4.82
C CYS A 22 6.17 7.68 5.74
N ARG A 23 5.64 7.43 6.94
CA ARG A 23 6.23 6.44 7.85
C ARG A 23 5.61 5.09 7.57
N ILE A 24 6.41 4.18 7.02
CA ILE A 24 6.01 2.81 6.74
C ILE A 24 6.56 1.91 7.85
N SER A 25 5.67 1.30 8.62
CA SER A 25 6.01 0.27 9.60
C SER A 25 5.42 -1.07 9.18
N HIS A 26 6.04 -2.15 9.63
CA HIS A 26 5.63 -3.51 9.33
C HIS A 26 5.52 -4.27 10.63
N VAL A 27 4.36 -4.89 10.86
CA VAL A 27 4.06 -5.68 12.06
C VAL A 27 3.34 -6.95 11.61
N HIS A 28 4.02 -8.09 11.74
CA HIS A 28 3.54 -9.40 11.27
C HIS A 28 3.16 -9.37 9.78
N ASP A 29 1.91 -9.64 9.43
CA ASP A 29 1.42 -9.62 8.05
C ASP A 29 0.76 -8.27 7.69
N THR A 30 0.95 -7.24 8.53
CA THR A 30 0.34 -5.92 8.35
C THR A 30 1.40 -4.86 8.09
N ILE A 31 1.33 -4.22 6.93
CA ILE A 31 2.09 -3.02 6.59
C ILE A 31 1.24 -1.81 6.95
N VAL A 32 1.78 -0.88 7.71
CA VAL A 32 1.10 0.35 8.11
C VAL A 32 1.82 1.53 7.46
N VAL A 33 1.08 2.33 6.69
CA VAL A 33 1.58 3.57 6.08
C VAL A 33 0.92 4.74 6.79
N SER A 34 1.72 5.54 7.49
CA SER A 34 1.26 6.77 8.13
C SER A 34 1.52 7.95 7.20
N LEU A 35 0.44 8.52 6.69
CA LEU A 35 0.37 9.74 5.89
C LEU A 35 0.14 10.96 6.81
N PRO A 36 0.42 12.19 6.36
CA PRO A 36 0.02 13.39 7.09
C PRO A 36 -1.50 13.42 7.31
N GLY A 37 -1.94 13.24 8.56
CA GLY A 37 -3.36 13.24 8.94
C GLY A 37 -4.14 11.95 8.63
N ARG A 38 -3.51 10.90 8.08
CA ARG A 38 -4.19 9.62 7.74
C ARG A 38 -3.30 8.41 8.03
N LYS A 39 -3.92 7.27 8.32
CA LYS A 39 -3.21 6.00 8.54
C LYS A 39 -3.84 4.91 7.68
N LEU A 40 -3.03 4.32 6.81
CA LEU A 40 -3.37 3.16 6.01
C LEU A 40 -2.78 1.92 6.66
N SER A 41 -3.52 0.82 6.68
CA SER A 41 -3.05 -0.48 7.15
C SER A 41 -3.38 -1.51 6.07
N PHE A 42 -2.38 -2.25 5.62
CA PHE A 42 -2.45 -3.25 4.58
C PHE A 42 -2.14 -4.60 5.22
N LYS A 43 -3.15 -5.44 5.41
CA LYS A 43 -2.98 -6.78 5.96
C LYS A 43 -2.94 -7.79 4.82
N VAL A 44 -1.79 -8.40 4.60
CA VAL A 44 -1.56 -9.36 3.53
C VAL A 44 -1.93 -10.76 4.01
N GLY A 45 -2.81 -11.44 3.29
CA GLY A 45 -3.19 -12.83 3.50
C GLY A 45 -2.21 -13.80 2.84
N ALA A 46 -2.23 -15.05 3.27
CA ALA A 46 -1.39 -16.12 2.73
C ALA A 46 -1.77 -16.51 1.28
N ASP A 47 -3.00 -16.21 0.88
CA ASP A 47 -3.60 -16.43 -0.44
C ASP A 47 -3.36 -15.28 -1.44
N SER A 48 -2.43 -14.38 -1.13
CA SER A 48 -2.22 -13.14 -1.90
C SER A 48 -3.41 -12.17 -1.85
N SER A 49 -4.35 -12.34 -0.91
CA SER A 49 -5.30 -11.27 -0.58
C SER A 49 -4.60 -10.16 0.22
N CYS A 50 -5.12 -8.95 0.16
CA CYS A 50 -4.64 -7.79 0.90
C CYS A 50 -5.82 -6.93 1.36
N LEU A 51 -6.03 -6.85 2.66
CA LEU A 51 -7.03 -5.98 3.25
C LEU A 51 -6.42 -4.60 3.53
N VAL A 52 -6.89 -3.58 2.83
CA VAL A 52 -6.49 -2.17 3.01
C VAL A 52 -7.51 -1.47 3.90
N SER A 53 -7.06 -0.89 5.00
CA SER A 53 -7.88 -0.16 5.97
C SER A 53 -7.40 1.28 6.11
N CYS A 54 -8.33 2.24 6.02
CA CYS A 54 -8.08 3.66 6.24
C CYS A 54 -9.18 4.26 7.13
N GLY A 55 -8.92 4.38 8.44
CA GLY A 55 -9.94 4.82 9.40
C GLY A 55 -11.13 3.85 9.43
N ARG A 56 -12.31 4.30 8.97
CA ARG A 56 -13.53 3.46 8.88
C ARG A 56 -13.68 2.73 7.54
N LEU A 57 -12.85 3.07 6.56
CA LEU A 57 -12.89 2.44 5.24
C LEU A 57 -12.05 1.16 5.23
N ARG A 58 -12.58 0.12 4.60
CA ARG A 58 -11.93 -1.18 4.42
C ARG A 58 -12.14 -1.63 2.98
N PHE A 59 -11.08 -2.13 2.35
CA PHE A 59 -11.06 -2.59 0.97
C PHE A 59 -10.31 -3.90 0.90
N ASP A 60 -10.91 -4.90 0.30
CA ASP A 60 -10.22 -6.13 -0.08
C ASP A 60 -9.58 -5.94 -1.46
N MET A 61 -8.32 -6.32 -1.57
CA MET A 61 -7.52 -6.20 -2.77
C MET A 61 -6.79 -7.50 -3.03
N GLU A 62 -6.86 -8.02 -4.25
CA GLU A 62 -6.06 -9.16 -4.65
C GLU A 62 -4.69 -8.68 -5.14
N LEU A 63 -3.62 -9.24 -4.58
CA LEU A 63 -2.24 -9.07 -5.03
C LEU A 63 -1.98 -10.08 -6.15
N GLU A 64 -2.71 -9.96 -7.27
CA GLU A 64 -2.49 -10.85 -8.42
C GLU A 64 -1.04 -10.74 -8.92
N THR A 65 -0.47 -11.89 -9.29
CA THR A 65 0.84 -12.00 -9.95
C THR A 65 0.78 -11.43 -11.36
N GLY A 66 0.91 -10.11 -11.50
CA GLY A 66 1.04 -9.45 -12.81
C GLY A 66 0.75 -7.95 -12.79
N LEU A 67 -0.13 -7.50 -11.90
CA LEU A 67 -0.41 -6.08 -11.67
C LEU A 67 0.47 -5.55 -10.54
N GLU A 68 1.14 -4.43 -10.79
CA GLU A 68 1.89 -3.70 -9.77
C GLU A 68 0.93 -3.33 -8.61
N PRO A 69 1.07 -3.92 -7.40
CA PRO A 69 0.13 -3.70 -6.31
C PRO A 69 0.09 -2.23 -5.87
N ALA A 70 1.16 -1.49 -6.14
CA ALA A 70 1.19 -0.03 -6.09
C ALA A 70 0.05 0.62 -6.87
N HIS A 71 -0.12 0.24 -8.14
CA HIS A 71 -1.03 0.94 -9.04
C HIS A 71 -2.50 0.74 -8.63
N THR A 72 -2.86 -0.47 -8.23
CA THR A 72 -4.21 -0.76 -7.71
C THR A 72 -4.46 -0.07 -6.37
N CYS A 73 -3.46 -0.04 -5.47
CA CYS A 73 -3.54 0.76 -4.24
C CYS A 73 -3.76 2.25 -4.55
N MET A 74 -3.00 2.81 -5.48
CA MET A 74 -3.11 4.22 -5.86
C MET A 74 -4.49 4.55 -6.45
N LYS A 75 -5.01 3.68 -7.33
CA LYS A 75 -6.37 3.83 -7.86
C LYS A 75 -7.43 3.81 -6.76
N LEU A 76 -7.32 2.90 -5.80
CA LEU A 76 -8.24 2.83 -4.66
C LEU A 76 -8.16 4.12 -3.82
N LEU A 77 -6.95 4.58 -3.52
CA LEU A 77 -6.75 5.76 -2.69
C LEU A 77 -7.25 7.04 -3.39
N VAL A 78 -7.00 7.21 -4.68
CA VAL A 78 -7.52 8.34 -5.47
C VAL A 78 -9.04 8.26 -5.58
N ARG A 79 -9.59 7.08 -5.90
CA ARG A 79 -11.05 6.89 -6.05
C ARG A 79 -11.81 7.23 -4.77
N HIS A 80 -11.23 6.95 -3.61
CA HIS A 80 -11.82 7.25 -2.31
C HIS A 80 -11.39 8.60 -1.73
N LYS A 81 -10.71 9.46 -2.52
CA LYS A 81 -10.16 10.77 -2.09
C LYS A 81 -9.31 10.66 -0.81
N LEU A 82 -8.67 9.50 -0.63
CA LEU A 82 -7.77 9.19 0.49
C LEU A 82 -6.37 9.78 0.31
N ILE A 83 -6.03 10.13 -0.91
CA ILE A 83 -4.91 10.99 -1.30
C ILE A 83 -5.44 12.00 -2.32
N ASP A 84 -4.90 13.20 -2.32
CA ASP A 84 -5.20 14.15 -3.40
C ASP A 84 -4.73 13.59 -4.74
N PRO A 85 -5.43 13.87 -5.85
CA PRO A 85 -5.09 13.39 -7.18
C PRO A 85 -3.80 14.00 -7.75
N GLU A 86 -3.13 14.88 -6.99
CA GLU A 86 -1.78 15.30 -7.33
C GLU A 86 -0.90 14.04 -7.30
N PRO A 87 -0.38 13.59 -8.45
CA PRO A 87 0.42 12.38 -8.48
C PRO A 87 1.58 12.62 -7.51
N PRO A 88 1.85 11.72 -6.53
CA PRO A 88 3.17 11.74 -5.93
C PRO A 88 4.11 11.56 -7.12
N ALA A 89 4.93 12.58 -7.40
CA ALA A 89 5.85 12.56 -8.51
C ALA A 89 6.51 11.19 -8.50
N LEU A 90 6.17 10.34 -9.47
CA LEU A 90 6.77 9.04 -9.65
C LEU A 90 8.23 9.35 -9.98
N ILE A 91 9.06 9.47 -8.94
CA ILE A 91 10.49 9.55 -9.11
C ILE A 91 10.89 8.15 -9.52
N PHE A 92 10.80 7.89 -10.82
CA PHE A 92 11.56 6.84 -11.47
C PHE A 92 13.03 7.22 -11.29
N ALA A 93 13.64 6.72 -10.22
CA ALA A 93 15.09 6.71 -10.12
C ALA A 93 15.57 5.64 -11.13
N TYR A 94 16.16 6.11 -12.22
CA TYR A 94 16.86 5.33 -13.24
C TYR A 94 18.03 4.54 -12.65
#